data_AF-A0A3D2BY61-F1
#
_entry.id   AF-A0A3D2BY61-F1
#
_cell.length_a   1.000
_cell.length_b   1.000
_cell.length_c   1.000
_cell.angle_alpha   90.00
_cell.angle_beta   90.00
_cell.angle_gamma   90.00
#
_symmetry.space_group_name_H-M   'P 1'
#
loop_
_entity.id
_entity.type
_entity.pdbx_description
1 polymer ?
#
loop_
_entity_poly.entity_id
_entity_poly.type
_entity_poly.pdbx_seq_one_letter_code
_entity_poly.pdbx_strand_id
1 'polypeptide(L)'
;KTVWSQKFLCEKGRTWRRRGVDGLHDGDHLEGCNLHEPEIQTNGNILVASHSPWTTYEITRDGEVVWEADHRDVGFTSPRSRDVDRLPNGNALIQVDNVLYELTHDKQIVWQLEFPEIPRFSPGKMRKKYEDEPKSFWKQFKFKQLYRAQRISPK
;
A
#
# COMPACT_ATOMS: atom_id res chain seq x y z
N LYS A 1 9.18 -26.90 -10.18
CA LYS A 1 10.41 -26.37 -9.56
C LYS A 1 10.26 -24.86 -9.50
N THR A 2 10.48 -24.24 -8.34
CA THR A 2 10.57 -22.77 -8.25
C THR A 2 11.82 -22.32 -8.99
N VAL A 3 11.67 -21.38 -9.93
CA VAL A 3 12.78 -20.90 -10.75
C VAL A 3 13.35 -19.57 -10.24
N TRP A 4 12.61 -18.87 -9.38
CA TRP A 4 13.01 -17.62 -8.76
C TRP A 4 12.20 -17.33 -7.47
N SER A 5 12.80 -16.65 -6.49
CA SER A 5 12.08 -16.07 -5.35
C SER A 5 12.85 -14.89 -4.74
N GLN A 6 12.15 -13.82 -4.38
CA GLN A 6 12.65 -12.75 -3.50
C GLN A 6 12.16 -12.94 -2.06
N LYS A 7 13.00 -12.60 -1.09
CA LYS A 7 12.68 -12.65 0.34
C LYS A 7 12.59 -11.24 0.91
N PHE A 8 11.54 -11.01 1.70
CA PHE A 8 11.43 -9.84 2.56
C PHE A 8 11.59 -10.30 4.02
N LEU A 9 12.52 -9.69 4.75
CA LEU A 9 12.71 -9.98 6.17
C LEU A 9 11.91 -9.02 7.04
N CYS A 10 11.18 -9.62 7.98
CA CYS A 10 10.40 -8.91 8.96
C CYS A 10 11.16 -8.86 10.29
N GLU A 11 11.68 -7.69 10.67
CA GLU A 11 12.41 -7.51 11.94
C GLU A 11 11.50 -7.55 13.18
N LYS A 12 10.20 -7.26 13.03
CA LYS A 12 9.25 -7.32 14.16
C LYS A 12 9.04 -8.76 14.60
N GLY A 13 9.65 -9.11 15.72
CA GLY A 13 9.67 -10.43 16.33
C GLY A 13 8.35 -11.20 16.22
N ARG A 14 8.33 -12.13 15.28
CA ARG A 14 7.69 -13.46 15.32
C ARG A 14 8.10 -14.19 14.04
N THR A 15 9.10 -15.04 14.20
CA THR A 15 9.67 -15.90 13.16
C THR A 15 8.62 -16.80 12.53
N TRP A 16 8.50 -16.76 11.20
CA TRP A 16 8.23 -17.96 10.41
C TRP A 16 9.32 -18.08 9.34
N ARG A 17 10.35 -18.84 9.73
CA ARG A 17 11.53 -19.27 8.95
C ARG A 17 12.41 -18.13 8.41
N ARG A 18 13.51 -17.86 9.16
CA ARG A 18 14.75 -17.29 8.61
C ARG A 18 15.35 -18.12 7.45
N ARG A 19 14.86 -19.35 7.25
CA ARG A 19 15.10 -20.15 6.06
C ARG A 19 14.00 -19.85 5.05
N GLY A 20 14.31 -19.02 4.06
CA GLY A 20 13.50 -19.02 2.86
C GLY A 20 13.60 -20.37 2.14
N VAL A 21 13.00 -20.47 0.95
CA VAL A 21 13.13 -21.69 0.14
C VAL A 21 14.62 -21.87 -0.16
N ASP A 22 15.21 -22.98 0.34
CA ASP A 22 16.64 -23.25 0.26
C ASP A 22 17.09 -23.20 -1.22
N GLY A 23 18.13 -22.43 -1.54
CA GLY A 23 18.73 -22.37 -2.89
C GLY A 23 18.21 -21.26 -3.82
N LEU A 24 17.46 -20.28 -3.31
CA LEU A 24 17.04 -19.09 -4.05
C LEU A 24 17.45 -17.84 -3.25
N HIS A 25 18.44 -17.10 -3.78
CA HIS A 25 19.07 -15.89 -3.24
C HIS A 25 19.01 -15.76 -1.71
N ASP A 26 19.95 -16.42 -1.02
CA ASP A 26 20.09 -16.37 0.45
C ASP A 26 20.95 -15.20 0.94
N GLY A 27 21.39 -14.30 0.05
CA GLY A 27 22.32 -13.20 0.35
C GLY A 27 21.66 -11.84 0.58
N ASP A 28 20.65 -11.48 -0.20
CA ASP A 28 20.06 -10.14 -0.18
C ASP A 28 18.56 -10.21 0.15
N HIS A 29 18.20 -9.60 1.26
CA HIS A 29 16.83 -9.46 1.70
C HIS A 29 16.41 -8.00 1.68
N LEU A 30 15.16 -7.75 1.32
CA LEU A 30 14.54 -6.45 1.51
C LEU A 30 13.84 -6.40 2.86
N GLU A 31 13.77 -5.24 3.47
CA GLU A 31 12.98 -5.08 4.69
C GLU A 31 11.48 -5.08 4.34
N GLY A 32 10.72 -5.96 4.98
CA GLY A 32 9.30 -6.04 4.68
C GLY A 32 8.52 -7.03 5.56
N CYS A 33 7.43 -6.55 6.14
CA CYS A 33 6.44 -7.37 6.81
C CYS A 33 5.06 -7.13 6.19
N ASN A 34 4.29 -8.21 6.04
CA ASN A 34 2.89 -8.15 5.62
C ASN A 34 2.75 -7.38 4.29
N LEU A 35 3.35 -7.97 3.25
CA LEU A 35 3.31 -7.45 1.89
C LEU A 35 1.88 -7.52 1.35
N HIS A 36 1.52 -6.53 0.54
CA HIS A 36 0.24 -6.44 -0.12
C HIS A 36 0.41 -6.13 -1.60
N GLU A 37 -0.50 -6.70 -2.40
CA GLU A 37 -0.69 -6.45 -3.83
C GLU A 37 0.62 -6.46 -4.66
N PRO A 38 1.34 -7.59 -4.72
CA PRO A 38 2.46 -7.71 -5.65
C PRO A 38 1.94 -7.76 -7.10
N GLU A 39 2.38 -6.83 -7.94
CA GLU A 39 2.03 -6.75 -9.36
C GLU A 39 3.28 -6.81 -10.24
N ILE A 40 3.25 -7.63 -11.30
CA ILE A 40 4.29 -7.61 -12.33
C ILE A 40 3.98 -6.50 -13.32
N GLN A 41 4.90 -5.55 -13.41
CA GLN A 41 4.82 -4.40 -14.31
C GLN A 41 5.18 -4.80 -15.75
N THR A 42 4.82 -3.96 -16.72
CA THR A 42 5.08 -4.20 -18.15
C THR A 42 6.57 -4.31 -18.50
N ASN A 43 7.44 -3.68 -17.72
CA ASN A 43 8.90 -3.77 -17.82
C ASN A 43 9.47 -5.06 -17.17
N GLY A 44 8.63 -5.90 -16.57
CA GLY A 44 9.03 -7.14 -15.90
C GLY A 44 9.37 -7.00 -14.42
N ASN A 45 9.48 -5.76 -13.91
CA ASN A 45 9.67 -5.47 -12.49
C ASN A 45 8.45 -5.88 -11.67
N ILE A 46 8.62 -5.91 -10.35
CA ILE A 46 7.56 -6.25 -9.39
C ILE A 46 7.34 -5.04 -8.50
N LEU A 47 6.11 -4.52 -8.50
CA LEU A 47 5.65 -3.48 -7.59
C LEU A 47 4.97 -4.15 -6.39
N VAL A 48 5.27 -3.70 -5.17
CA VAL A 48 4.72 -4.32 -3.96
C VAL A 48 4.68 -3.33 -2.79
N ALA A 49 3.55 -3.29 -2.08
CA ALA A 49 3.40 -2.49 -0.86
C ALA A 49 3.79 -3.29 0.39
N SER A 50 4.55 -2.68 1.31
CA SER A 50 4.94 -3.28 2.58
C SER A 50 4.37 -2.51 3.77
N HIS A 51 3.78 -3.22 4.74
CA HIS A 51 3.21 -2.61 5.95
C HIS A 51 4.24 -2.38 7.06
N SER A 52 5.46 -2.90 6.96
CA SER A 52 6.60 -2.49 7.78
C SER A 52 7.85 -2.74 6.95
N PRO A 53 8.56 -1.70 6.49
CA PRO A 53 8.67 -0.37 7.10
C PRO A 53 7.65 0.70 6.64
N TRP A 54 6.55 0.32 5.99
CA TRP A 54 5.58 1.25 5.37
C TRP A 54 6.09 1.87 4.07
N THR A 55 6.58 1.00 3.19
CA THR A 55 7.24 1.39 1.95
C THR A 55 6.64 0.60 0.81
N THR A 56 6.37 1.26 -0.30
CA THR A 56 6.18 0.57 -1.58
C THR A 56 7.53 0.43 -2.26
N TYR A 57 7.81 -0.76 -2.77
CA TYR A 57 8.99 -1.05 -3.57
C TYR A 57 8.60 -1.38 -5.00
N GLU A 58 9.38 -0.93 -5.97
CA GLU A 58 9.51 -1.56 -7.28
C GLU A 58 10.87 -2.23 -7.34
N ILE A 59 10.87 -3.54 -7.63
CA ILE A 59 12.08 -4.35 -7.65
C ILE A 59 12.25 -5.06 -8.98
N THR A 60 13.49 -5.28 -9.40
CA THR A 60 13.78 -6.14 -10.55
C THR A 60 13.49 -7.60 -10.20
N ARG A 61 13.47 -8.46 -11.23
CA ARG A 61 13.49 -9.92 -11.02
C ARG A 61 14.77 -10.40 -10.37
N ASP A 62 15.81 -9.60 -10.25
CA ASP A 62 17.04 -10.00 -9.55
C ASP A 62 17.05 -9.50 -8.08
N GLY A 63 15.99 -8.82 -7.65
CA GLY A 63 15.82 -8.35 -6.27
C GLY A 63 16.33 -6.94 -6.01
N GLU A 64 16.81 -6.23 -7.02
CA GLU A 64 17.29 -4.86 -6.90
C GLU A 64 16.12 -3.88 -6.76
N VAL A 65 16.18 -2.95 -5.79
CA VAL A 65 15.21 -1.86 -5.65
C VAL A 65 15.51 -0.79 -6.70
N VAL A 66 14.59 -0.60 -7.65
CA VAL A 66 14.71 0.42 -8.70
C VAL A 66 13.88 1.65 -8.41
N TRP A 67 12.88 1.53 -7.54
CA TRP A 67 12.11 2.64 -6.99
C TRP A 67 11.56 2.25 -5.62
N GLU A 68 11.45 3.21 -4.73
CA GLU A 68 10.77 3.03 -3.44
C GLU A 68 10.07 4.31 -3.04
N ALA A 69 9.01 4.21 -2.23
CA ALA A 69 8.35 5.34 -1.60
C ALA A 69 8.04 5.02 -0.14
N ASP A 70 8.77 5.64 0.79
CA ASP A 70 8.44 5.61 2.21
C ASP A 70 7.20 6.48 2.46
N HIS A 71 6.12 5.85 2.90
CA HIS A 71 4.84 6.51 3.07
C HIS A 71 4.86 7.60 4.15
N ARG A 72 5.85 7.59 5.04
CA ARG A 72 6.05 8.62 6.07
C ARG A 72 6.67 9.89 5.50
N ASP A 73 7.54 9.75 4.51
CA ASP A 73 8.25 10.87 3.89
C ASP A 73 7.43 11.55 2.79
N VAL A 74 6.54 10.80 2.15
CA VAL A 74 5.65 11.30 1.09
C VAL A 74 4.56 12.25 1.63
N GLY A 75 4.24 12.20 2.92
CA GLY A 75 3.24 13.06 3.55
C GLY A 75 1.80 12.52 3.48
N PHE A 76 1.63 11.20 3.38
CA PHE A 76 0.30 10.59 3.47
C PHE A 76 -0.33 10.79 4.84
N THR A 77 -1.66 10.78 4.90
CA THR A 77 -2.44 10.85 6.15
C THR A 77 -2.21 9.66 7.10
N SER A 78 -1.60 8.58 6.59
CA SER A 78 -1.23 7.36 7.30
C SER A 78 -0.15 6.63 6.50
N PRO A 79 0.68 5.79 7.12
CA PRO A 79 1.70 5.05 6.38
C PRO A 79 1.21 3.68 5.88
N ARG A 80 -0.03 3.28 6.21
CA ARG A 80 -0.54 1.91 6.05
C ARG A 80 -1.17 1.67 4.68
N SER A 81 -0.33 1.54 3.66
CA SER A 81 -0.79 1.10 2.34
C SER A 81 -1.15 -0.39 2.32
N ARG A 82 -2.13 -0.73 1.50
CA ARG A 82 -2.48 -2.11 1.13
C ARG A 82 -2.56 -2.33 -0.37
N ASP A 83 -2.45 -1.30 -1.17
CA ASP A 83 -2.64 -1.42 -2.62
C ASP A 83 -1.82 -0.37 -3.35
N VAL A 84 -1.29 -0.76 -4.51
CA VAL A 84 -0.49 0.10 -5.36
C VAL A 84 -0.48 -0.38 -6.80
N ASP A 85 -0.78 0.54 -7.72
CA ASP A 85 -0.72 0.32 -9.16
C ASP A 85 0.21 1.36 -9.82
N ARG A 86 0.89 0.95 -10.88
CA ARG A 86 1.54 1.91 -11.79
C ARG A 86 0.54 2.37 -12.85
N LEU A 87 0.40 3.68 -13.00
CA LEU A 87 -0.45 4.28 -14.01
C LEU A 87 0.27 4.42 -15.37
N PRO A 88 -0.45 4.50 -16.51
CA PRO A 88 0.16 4.65 -17.83
C PRO A 88 1.05 5.89 -18.01
N ASN A 89 0.89 6.91 -17.17
CA ASN A 89 1.72 8.12 -17.16
C ASN A 89 3.02 7.98 -16.33
N GLY A 90 3.27 6.81 -15.73
CA GLY A 90 4.43 6.54 -14.88
C GLY A 90 4.23 6.88 -13.40
N ASN A 91 3.11 7.50 -13.03
CA ASN A 91 2.78 7.77 -11.63
C ASN A 91 2.35 6.47 -10.92
N ALA A 92 2.40 6.46 -9.59
CA ALA A 92 1.83 5.40 -8.77
C ALA A 92 0.49 5.84 -8.18
N LEU A 93 -0.53 4.99 -8.27
CA LEU A 93 -1.77 5.15 -7.51
C LEU A 93 -1.66 4.29 -6.25
N ILE A 94 -1.63 4.92 -5.07
CA ILE A 94 -1.42 4.24 -3.80
C ILE A 94 -2.66 4.41 -2.92
N GLN A 95 -3.17 3.29 -2.40
CA GLN A 95 -4.26 3.29 -1.44
C GLN A 95 -3.70 3.30 -0.02
N VAL A 96 -4.14 4.27 0.78
CA VAL A 96 -3.80 4.34 2.21
C VAL A 96 -5.07 4.57 3.02
N ASP A 97 -5.40 3.65 3.90
CA ASP A 97 -6.59 3.70 4.76
C ASP A 97 -7.90 3.99 4.01
N ASN A 98 -8.32 5.25 3.92
CA ASN A 98 -9.53 5.73 3.26
C ASN A 98 -9.23 6.81 2.21
N VAL A 99 -7.99 6.88 1.73
CA VAL A 99 -7.52 7.86 0.74
C VAL A 99 -6.77 7.15 -0.37
N LEU A 100 -7.01 7.57 -1.61
CA LEU A 100 -6.16 7.26 -2.76
C LEU A 100 -5.26 8.45 -3.05
N TYR A 101 -3.99 8.19 -3.33
CA TYR A 101 -3.01 9.20 -3.74
C TYR A 101 -2.44 8.84 -5.11
N GLU A 102 -2.39 9.81 -6.02
CA GLU A 102 -1.54 9.72 -7.21
C GLU A 102 -0.21 10.39 -6.89
N LEU A 103 0.86 9.60 -6.95
CA LEU A 103 2.22 9.97 -6.61
C LEU A 103 3.07 9.97 -7.87
N THR A 104 3.80 11.05 -8.13
CA THR A 104 4.78 11.07 -9.22
C THR A 104 5.94 10.13 -8.94
N HIS A 105 6.72 9.80 -9.98
CA HIS A 105 7.96 9.04 -9.80
C HIS A 105 8.92 9.72 -8.82
N ASP A 106 8.93 11.06 -8.78
CA ASP A 106 9.70 11.89 -7.85
C ASP A 106 9.04 12.06 -6.47
N LYS A 107 8.04 11.23 -6.15
CA LYS A 107 7.38 11.15 -4.84
C LYS A 107 6.58 12.40 -4.46
N GLN A 108 6.03 13.12 -5.45
CA GLN A 108 5.13 14.26 -5.21
C GLN A 108 3.67 13.84 -5.37
N ILE A 109 2.82 14.19 -4.39
CA ILE A 109 1.39 13.95 -4.49
C ILE A 109 0.80 14.97 -5.48
N VAL A 110 0.26 14.48 -6.59
CA VAL A 110 -0.35 15.31 -7.65
C VAL A 110 -1.86 15.15 -7.75
N TRP A 111 -2.42 14.14 -7.10
CA TRP A 111 -3.86 14.00 -6.93
C TRP A 111 -4.19 13.18 -5.68
N GLN A 112 -5.37 13.41 -5.11
CA GLN A 112 -5.91 12.58 -4.05
C GLN A 112 -7.43 12.46 -4.11
N LEU A 113 -7.96 11.36 -3.59
CA LEU A 113 -9.38 11.10 -3.35
C LEU A 113 -9.59 10.57 -1.93
N GLU A 114 -10.28 11.35 -1.10
CA GLU A 114 -10.60 10.97 0.27
C GLU A 114 -12.06 10.50 0.41
N PHE A 115 -12.26 9.46 1.21
CA PHE A 115 -13.57 8.93 1.62
C PHE A 115 -13.86 9.26 3.11
N PRO A 116 -14.41 10.45 3.42
CA PRO A 116 -14.46 11.00 4.79
C PRO A 116 -15.37 10.24 5.77
N GLU A 117 -16.33 9.47 5.27
CA GLU A 117 -17.34 8.79 6.11
C GLU A 117 -16.98 7.35 6.51
N ILE A 118 -15.84 6.83 6.04
CA ILE A 118 -15.32 5.54 6.51
C ILE A 118 -14.42 5.83 7.72
N PRO A 119 -14.87 5.54 8.96
CA PRO A 119 -14.07 5.85 10.15
C PRO A 119 -12.75 5.08 10.09
N ARG A 120 -11.65 5.75 10.48
CA ARG A 120 -10.33 5.12 10.60
C ARG A 120 -10.47 3.83 11.42
N PHE A 121 -10.15 2.69 10.80
CA PHE A 121 -10.45 1.36 11.31
C PHE A 121 -9.90 1.17 12.74
N SER A 122 -10.78 1.29 13.73
CA SER A 122 -10.52 0.97 15.14
C SER A 122 -11.53 -0.10 15.53
N PRO A 123 -11.17 -1.41 15.46
CA PRO A 123 -12.11 -2.52 15.62
C PRO A 123 -12.98 -2.44 16.88
N GLY A 124 -12.42 -1.93 17.99
CA GLY A 124 -13.15 -1.78 19.25
C GLY A 124 -14.11 -0.59 19.33
N LYS A 125 -13.93 0.46 18.51
CA LYS A 125 -14.79 1.66 18.52
C LYS A 125 -15.91 1.61 17.48
N MET A 126 -15.72 0.85 16.40
CA MET A 126 -16.74 0.62 15.36
C MET A 126 -17.94 -0.17 15.91
N ARG A 127 -17.70 -1.23 16.69
CA ARG A 127 -18.79 -2.08 17.19
C ARG A 127 -19.84 -1.28 17.96
N LYS A 128 -19.38 -0.41 18.87
CA LYS A 128 -20.27 0.37 19.75
C LYS A 128 -20.97 1.55 19.07
N LYS A 129 -20.40 2.14 18.00
CA LYS A 129 -21.01 3.29 17.31
C LYS A 129 -22.11 2.88 16.33
N TYR A 130 -22.05 1.66 15.80
CA TYR A 130 -22.95 1.19 14.74
C TYR A 130 -23.83 -0.02 15.14
N GLU A 131 -23.66 -0.58 16.35
CA GLU A 131 -24.60 -1.56 16.93
C GLU A 131 -25.99 -0.95 17.22
N ASP A 132 -26.04 0.35 17.54
CA ASP A 132 -27.26 1.07 17.92
C ASP A 132 -27.96 1.78 16.73
N GLU A 133 -27.33 1.81 15.55
CA GLU A 133 -27.90 2.45 14.34
C GLU A 133 -28.89 1.50 13.63
N PRO A 134 -30.11 1.95 13.29
CA PRO A 134 -31.09 1.08 12.64
C PRO A 134 -30.58 0.62 11.26
N LYS A 135 -30.89 -0.61 10.87
CA LYS A 135 -30.51 -1.20 9.55
C LYS A 135 -30.92 -0.34 8.33
N SER A 136 -31.80 0.65 8.51
CA SER A 136 -32.17 1.65 7.50
C SER A 136 -31.09 2.71 7.23
N PHE A 137 -30.14 2.92 8.15
CA PHE A 137 -28.98 3.81 7.98
C PHE A 137 -28.17 3.42 6.73
N TRP A 138 -27.91 2.13 6.54
CA TRP A 138 -27.25 1.59 5.35
C TRP A 138 -28.04 1.78 4.04
N LYS A 139 -29.38 1.93 4.11
CA LYS A 139 -30.22 2.25 2.95
C LYS A 139 -30.25 3.75 2.61
N GLN A 140 -29.90 4.63 3.55
CA GLN A 140 -29.85 6.08 3.36
C GLN A 140 -28.48 6.62 2.93
N PHE A 141 -27.44 5.77 2.91
CA PHE A 141 -26.16 6.03 2.27
C PHE A 141 -26.34 6.22 0.75
N LYS A 142 -26.88 7.37 0.35
CA LYS A 142 -26.87 7.83 -1.04
C LYS A 142 -25.44 8.26 -1.33
N PHE A 143 -24.72 7.47 -2.13
CA PHE A 143 -23.35 7.66 -2.62
C PHE A 143 -23.00 9.04 -3.24
N LYS A 144 -23.90 10.01 -3.24
CA LYS A 144 -23.80 11.25 -4.01
C LYS A 144 -22.90 12.34 -3.40
N GLN A 145 -22.35 12.17 -2.19
CA GLN A 145 -21.48 13.18 -1.54
C GLN A 145 -20.24 12.63 -0.81
N LEU A 146 -19.85 11.37 -1.06
CA LEU A 146 -18.89 10.64 -0.22
C LEU A 146 -17.42 10.80 -0.62
N TYR A 147 -17.08 11.71 -1.52
CA TYR A 147 -15.70 11.82 -2.01
C TYR A 147 -15.28 13.25 -2.30
N ARG A 148 -14.03 13.58 -2.00
CA ARG A 148 -13.36 14.82 -2.42
C ARG A 148 -12.14 14.46 -3.24
N ALA A 149 -12.19 14.75 -4.53
CA ALA A 149 -11.06 14.63 -5.45
C ALA A 149 -10.39 15.99 -5.60
N GLN A 150 -9.07 16.06 -5.49
CA GLN A 150 -8.31 17.28 -5.75
C GLN A 150 -7.05 16.97 -6.54
N ARG A 151 -6.86 17.65 -7.67
CA ARG A 151 -5.54 17.72 -8.33
C ARG A 151 -4.70 18.77 -7.61
N ILE A 152 -3.46 18.41 -7.32
CA ILE A 152 -2.46 19.28 -6.74
C ILE A 152 -1.45 19.54 -7.86
N SER A 153 -1.39 20.77 -8.35
CA SER A 153 -0.31 21.16 -9.25
C SER A 153 1.01 21.09 -8.48
N PRO A 154 2.03 20.35 -8.98
CA PRO A 154 3.33 20.35 -8.33
C PRO A 154 3.89 21.78 -8.30
N LYS A 155 4.44 22.19 -7.16
CA LYS A 155 5.09 23.50 -6.97
C LYS A 155 6.46 23.54 -7.62
#